data_AF-A0A925ZUP2-F1
#
_entry.id   AF-A0A925ZUP2-F1
#
_cell.length_a   1.000
_cell.length_b   1.000
_cell.length_c   1.000
_cell.angle_alpha   90.00
_cell.angle_beta   90.00
_cell.angle_gamma   90.00
#
_symmetry.space_group_name_H-M   'P 1'
#
loop_
_entity.id
_entity.type
_entity.pdbx_description
1 polymer ?
#
loop_
_entity_poly.entity_id
_entity_poly.type
_entity_poly.pdbx_seq_one_letter_code
_entity_poly.pdbx_strand_id
1 'polypeptide(L)'
;MADERPTAEQPDGRGWLRRVLARFVAQPRRGDVIAANVAGSAQGVAVGKNIVQIGTLNVPVWPLFALLLVLAVGAGVWALAQRGPPVMQGQFNVAVADFVELDVQGRARTTERAERLGALVFDTLRASYPQPNPALLIWRDGSVPWTQQGARIGTVAGGAQAITTARQISADVLIYGALDGQARFTLQLYVSQRSGIYGDANAIVGAYRFGEPIQLDAADIAASSDALTSRVHALVGLIKGMRADRRGDFNAAQAAYADAERQLPVGKSRVKAIIGFFKGNSFYYRSLLDSTAPAESQALLNEARDAFTEALRNDNSYARAHIGLGSVYYERAQRWENHAERLQQPELEMAIAAFGRASTLALSTSEPALVLAIAQQGLATAYYLKGATLYNLGREGAADPVLNGAVTLLVSTRVILEANGEYRLVAQSYQTLGGMLRFRARIAQRRNDRAASQELYAQADAAYAGCVEQGGAAANDAALSVLTSSCAETRQQLQPTLMPPA
;
A
#
# COMPACT_ATOMS: atom_id res chain seq x y z
N MET A 1 47.67 50.74 -20.31
CA MET A 1 46.45 51.55 -20.06
C MET A 1 45.57 50.67 -19.19
N ALA A 2 45.70 50.72 -17.86
CA ALA A 2 45.15 51.76 -16.97
C ALA A 2 43.60 51.76 -17.12
N ASP A 3 42.76 51.56 -16.11
CA ASP A 3 42.93 51.90 -14.70
C ASP A 3 41.90 51.21 -13.78
N GLU A 4 42.32 51.12 -12.51
CA GLU A 4 41.56 51.25 -11.26
C GLU A 4 40.39 50.32 -10.89
N ARG A 5 40.65 49.55 -9.83
CA ARG A 5 39.66 49.08 -8.84
C ARG A 5 39.12 50.28 -8.03
N PRO A 6 37.96 50.14 -7.39
CA PRO A 6 38.04 49.83 -5.96
C PRO A 6 37.06 48.78 -5.43
N THR A 7 37.53 48.15 -4.36
CA THR A 7 36.92 47.29 -3.36
C THR A 7 35.76 47.91 -2.58
N ALA A 8 34.79 47.07 -2.19
CA ALA A 8 34.03 47.04 -0.92
C ALA A 8 32.73 46.27 -1.17
N GLU A 9 32.10 45.51 -0.30
CA GLU A 9 32.32 45.05 1.07
C GLU A 9 31.30 43.91 1.25
N GLN A 10 31.68 42.83 1.95
CA GLN A 10 30.73 41.80 2.39
C GLN A 10 29.73 42.40 3.38
N PRO A 11 28.41 42.25 3.19
CA PRO A 11 27.47 42.45 4.29
C PRO A 11 27.47 41.19 5.16
N ASP A 12 28.14 41.34 6.29
CA ASP A 12 28.07 40.51 7.49
C ASP A 12 26.64 39.99 7.73
N GLY A 13 26.48 38.67 7.71
CA GLY A 13 25.24 37.92 7.98
C GLY A 13 24.79 38.00 9.45
N ARG A 14 24.77 39.20 10.02
CA ARG A 14 24.24 39.48 11.35
C ARG A 14 22.72 39.60 11.24
N GLY A 15 22.06 38.53 11.69
CA GLY A 15 20.63 38.28 11.56
C GLY A 15 19.75 39.47 11.95
N TRP A 16 18.64 39.61 11.22
CA TRP A 16 17.64 40.67 11.40
C TRP A 16 17.15 40.81 12.86
N LEU A 17 17.23 39.72 13.63
CA LEU A 17 16.87 39.65 15.04
C LEU A 17 17.70 40.60 15.93
N ARG A 18 18.97 40.85 15.61
CA ARG A 18 19.78 41.84 16.37
C ARG A 18 19.46 43.29 16.00
N ARG A 19 18.99 43.56 14.76
CA ARG A 19 18.52 44.89 14.36
C ARG A 19 17.17 45.24 15.00
N VAL A 20 16.32 44.25 15.25
CA VAL A 20 15.06 44.44 15.99
C VAL A 20 15.33 44.64 17.49
N LEU A 21 16.28 43.91 18.08
CA LEU A 21 16.59 44.01 19.50
C LEU A 21 17.41 45.26 19.89
N ALA A 22 18.24 45.81 18.99
CA ALA A 22 18.98 47.05 19.25
C ALA A 22 18.11 48.32 19.29
N ARG A 23 16.88 48.29 18.73
CA ARG A 23 15.93 49.40 18.84
C ARG A 23 15.24 49.50 20.20
N PHE A 24 15.34 48.48 21.05
CA PHE A 24 14.65 48.46 22.34
C PHE A 24 15.50 48.93 23.54
N VAL A 25 16.79 49.27 23.36
CA VAL A 25 17.71 49.48 24.50
C VAL A 25 18.44 50.84 24.51
N ALA A 26 17.97 51.85 23.78
CA ALA A 26 18.59 53.19 23.82
C ALA A 26 17.62 54.33 24.18
N GLN A 27 17.56 54.62 25.49
CA GLN A 27 17.25 55.92 26.14
C GLN A 27 15.84 56.55 25.98
N PRO A 28 15.51 57.64 26.71
CA PRO A 28 15.42 57.75 28.17
C PRO A 28 14.03 58.27 28.63
N ARG A 29 13.76 58.10 29.93
CA ARG A 29 12.68 58.65 30.75
C ARG A 29 11.88 59.84 30.13
N ARG A 30 10.70 59.53 29.59
CA ARG A 30 9.51 60.38 29.63
C ARG A 30 8.38 59.55 30.25
N GLY A 31 7.66 60.13 31.20
CA GLY A 31 6.58 59.44 31.91
C GLY A 31 5.46 59.08 30.94
N ASP A 32 5.29 57.79 30.68
CA ASP A 32 4.14 57.27 29.95
C ASP A 32 2.89 57.49 30.79
N VAL A 33 2.00 58.35 30.28
CA VAL A 33 0.64 58.50 30.80
C VAL A 33 -0.18 57.37 30.18
N ILE A 34 -0.51 56.36 30.98
CA ILE A 34 -1.44 55.31 30.59
C ILE A 34 -2.85 55.87 30.80
N ALA A 35 -3.54 56.25 29.72
CA ALA A 35 -4.95 56.62 29.78
C ALA A 35 -5.80 55.34 29.91
N ALA A 36 -6.42 55.13 31.07
CA ALA A 36 -7.40 54.08 31.30
C ALA A 36 -8.79 54.72 31.44
N ASN A 37 -9.76 54.29 30.64
CA ASN A 37 -11.13 54.77 30.75
C ASN A 37 -11.84 53.94 31.84
N VAL A 38 -12.07 54.56 33.00
CA VAL A 38 -12.69 53.92 34.17
C VAL A 38 -14.14 54.40 34.25
N ALA A 39 -15.09 53.47 34.24
CA ALA A 39 -16.51 53.82 34.33
C ALA A 39 -16.80 54.57 35.65
N GLY A 40 -17.68 55.58 35.59
CA GLY A 40 -17.85 56.61 36.63
C GLY A 40 -18.25 56.13 38.04
N SER A 41 -18.54 54.84 38.23
CA SER A 41 -18.85 54.24 39.53
C SER A 41 -17.71 53.41 40.14
N ALA A 42 -16.54 53.29 39.48
CA ALA A 42 -15.42 52.52 40.00
C ALA A 42 -14.43 53.41 40.78
N GLN A 43 -14.30 53.17 42.10
CA GLN A 43 -13.35 53.85 42.97
C GLN A 43 -12.16 52.92 43.30
N GLY A 44 -10.95 53.50 43.41
CA GLY A 44 -9.75 52.77 43.87
C GLY A 44 -8.98 52.00 42.79
N VAL A 45 -9.06 52.41 41.51
CA VAL A 45 -8.29 51.77 40.43
C VAL A 45 -7.06 52.62 40.08
N ALA A 46 -5.86 52.06 40.24
CA ALA A 46 -4.61 52.70 39.80
C ALA A 46 -3.89 51.78 38.81
N VAL A 47 -3.57 52.30 37.62
CA VAL A 47 -2.86 51.56 36.57
C VAL A 47 -1.44 52.11 36.47
N GLY A 48 -0.48 51.34 36.98
CA GLY A 48 0.95 51.62 36.87
C GLY A 48 1.62 50.73 35.82
N LYS A 49 2.84 51.08 35.40
CA LYS A 49 3.59 50.42 34.31
C LYS A 49 3.70 48.89 34.42
N ASN A 50 3.58 48.33 35.63
CA ASN A 50 3.63 46.88 35.88
C ASN A 50 2.60 46.39 36.91
N ILE A 51 1.64 47.23 37.33
CA ILE A 51 0.69 46.90 38.42
C ILE A 51 -0.70 47.43 38.06
N VAL A 52 -1.71 46.59 38.22
CA VAL A 52 -3.11 47.02 38.23
C VAL A 52 -3.60 46.89 39.67
N GLN A 53 -3.90 48.03 40.28
CA GLN A 53 -4.46 48.10 41.63
C GLN A 53 -5.98 48.26 41.52
N ILE A 54 -6.73 47.40 42.20
CA ILE A 54 -8.20 47.50 42.33
C ILE A 54 -8.49 47.45 43.84
N GLY A 55 -8.79 48.60 44.46
CA GLY A 55 -8.89 48.75 45.90
C GLY A 55 -7.53 48.61 46.60
N THR A 56 -7.41 47.70 47.57
CA THR A 56 -6.14 47.39 48.28
C THR A 56 -5.33 46.25 47.66
N LEU A 57 -5.87 45.56 46.64
CA LEU A 57 -5.22 44.43 45.99
C LEU A 57 -4.31 44.92 44.84
N ASN A 58 -3.01 44.72 44.99
CA ASN A 58 -2.02 44.97 43.94
C ASN A 58 -1.74 43.67 43.18
N VAL A 59 -2.20 43.58 41.93
CA VAL A 59 -1.89 42.45 41.05
C VAL A 59 -0.78 42.87 40.09
N PRO A 60 0.42 42.27 40.18
CA PRO A 60 1.47 42.52 39.19
C PRO A 60 1.00 42.06 37.81
N VAL A 61 1.33 42.81 36.77
CA VAL A 61 0.84 42.56 35.40
C VAL A 61 1.44 41.29 34.79
N TRP A 62 2.70 40.97 35.15
CA TRP A 62 3.41 39.77 34.67
C TRP A 62 2.76 38.42 35.01
N PRO A 63 2.32 38.14 36.26
CA PRO A 63 1.59 36.91 36.57
C PRO A 63 0.24 36.82 35.86
N LEU A 64 -0.42 37.95 35.54
CA LEU A 64 -1.61 37.97 34.69
C LEU A 64 -1.31 37.51 33.26
N PHE A 65 -0.22 38.00 32.65
CA PHE A 65 0.24 37.51 31.34
C PHE A 65 0.68 36.04 31.38
N ALA A 66 1.38 35.62 32.44
CA ALA A 66 1.77 34.23 32.60
C ALA A 66 0.55 33.30 32.74
N LEU A 67 -0.47 33.72 33.50
CA LEU A 67 -1.72 32.99 33.62
C LEU A 67 -2.48 32.93 32.29
N LEU A 68 -2.58 34.03 31.55
CA LEU A 68 -3.20 34.05 30.23
C LEU A 68 -2.44 33.18 29.23
N LEU A 69 -1.11 33.17 29.27
CA LEU A 69 -0.30 32.29 28.44
C LEU A 69 -0.54 30.82 28.81
N VAL A 70 -0.58 30.48 30.09
CA VAL A 70 -0.89 29.11 30.55
C VAL A 70 -2.31 28.71 30.15
N LEU A 71 -3.30 29.61 30.25
CA LEU A 71 -4.67 29.35 29.80
C LEU A 71 -4.75 29.20 28.29
N ALA A 72 -4.03 30.02 27.52
CA ALA A 72 -3.98 29.92 26.06
C ALA A 72 -3.29 28.63 25.60
N VAL A 73 -2.18 28.25 26.24
CA VAL A 73 -1.50 26.97 26.01
C VAL A 73 -2.39 25.81 26.43
N GLY A 74 -3.04 25.90 27.60
CA GLY A 74 -3.97 24.88 28.10
C GLY A 74 -5.17 24.69 27.19
N ALA A 75 -5.79 25.77 26.71
CA ALA A 75 -6.87 25.73 25.74
C ALA A 75 -6.39 25.18 24.38
N GLY A 76 -5.18 25.53 23.95
CA GLY A 76 -4.56 24.99 22.73
C GLY A 76 -4.31 23.48 22.82
N VAL A 77 -3.72 23.01 23.92
CA VAL A 77 -3.50 21.58 24.19
C VAL A 77 -4.83 20.84 24.31
N TRP A 78 -5.82 21.42 24.99
CA TRP A 78 -7.16 20.85 25.11
C TRP A 78 -7.86 20.74 23.74
N ALA A 79 -7.78 21.77 22.90
CA ALA A 79 -8.32 21.75 21.55
C ALA A 79 -7.62 20.73 20.63
N LEU A 80 -6.31 20.52 20.82
CA LEU A 80 -5.54 19.47 20.14
C LEU A 80 -5.92 18.07 20.64
N ALA A 81 -6.12 17.90 21.94
CA ALA A 81 -6.57 16.63 22.55
C ALA A 81 -8.00 16.25 22.16
N GLN A 82 -8.82 17.25 21.77
CA GLN A 82 -10.18 17.04 21.25
C GLN A 82 -10.19 16.59 19.78
N ARG A 83 -9.07 16.69 19.03
CA ARG A 83 -9.05 16.23 17.64
C ARG A 83 -9.12 14.70 17.59
N GLY A 84 -9.91 14.18 16.66
CA GLY A 84 -9.97 12.74 16.41
C GLY A 84 -8.60 12.18 16.03
N PRO A 85 -8.45 10.85 16.02
CA PRO A 85 -7.20 10.23 15.62
C PRO A 85 -6.83 10.66 14.19
N PRO A 86 -5.56 10.97 13.91
CA PRO A 86 -5.10 11.35 12.58
C PRO A 86 -5.07 10.16 11.61
N VAL A 87 -5.29 8.94 12.12
CA VAL A 87 -5.25 7.69 11.36
C VAL A 87 -6.44 6.82 11.75
N MET A 88 -6.89 5.98 10.82
CA MET A 88 -7.94 4.99 11.07
C MET A 88 -7.41 3.86 11.95
N GLN A 89 -8.08 3.61 13.08
CA GLN A 89 -7.66 2.63 14.09
C GLN A 89 -8.51 1.34 14.09
N GLY A 90 -9.37 1.16 13.09
CA GLY A 90 -10.20 -0.03 12.97
C GLY A 90 -9.40 -1.27 12.61
N GLN A 91 -9.98 -2.45 12.84
CA GLN A 91 -9.40 -3.72 12.37
C GLN A 91 -9.42 -3.83 10.85
N PHE A 92 -10.38 -3.19 10.20
CA PHE A 92 -10.46 -3.02 8.76
C PHE A 92 -10.97 -1.60 8.47
N ASN A 93 -10.28 -0.87 7.62
CA ASN A 93 -10.45 0.57 7.43
C ASN A 93 -10.76 0.86 5.97
N VAL A 94 -11.92 1.45 5.70
CA VAL A 94 -12.36 1.84 4.36
C VAL A 94 -12.49 3.36 4.32
N ALA A 95 -11.78 4.00 3.41
CA ALA A 95 -11.90 5.43 3.17
C ALA A 95 -12.58 5.67 1.83
N VAL A 96 -13.48 6.64 1.76
CA VAL A 96 -14.05 7.17 0.52
C VAL A 96 -13.54 8.58 0.35
N ALA A 97 -12.69 8.77 -0.66
CA ALA A 97 -12.17 10.09 -1.04
C ALA A 97 -13.26 10.94 -1.71
N ASP A 98 -13.03 12.24 -1.75
CA ASP A 98 -13.87 13.13 -2.55
C ASP A 98 -13.67 12.81 -4.03
N PHE A 99 -14.77 12.50 -4.71
CA PHE A 99 -14.75 12.26 -6.15
C PHE A 99 -14.59 13.58 -6.89
N VAL A 100 -14.06 13.49 -8.11
CA VAL A 100 -13.70 14.65 -8.91
C VAL A 100 -14.32 14.61 -10.29
N GLU A 101 -14.47 15.77 -10.91
CA GLU A 101 -14.78 15.92 -12.33
C GLU A 101 -13.51 16.38 -13.04
N LEU A 102 -13.17 15.73 -14.16
CA LEU A 102 -12.00 16.06 -14.96
C LEU A 102 -12.40 17.14 -15.96
N ASP A 103 -11.71 18.29 -15.90
CA ASP A 103 -11.90 19.33 -16.91
C ASP A 103 -11.35 18.89 -18.29
N VAL A 104 -11.52 19.73 -19.31
CA VAL A 104 -11.06 19.43 -20.68
C VAL A 104 -9.53 19.24 -20.78
N GLN A 105 -8.76 19.67 -19.76
CA GLN A 105 -7.32 19.45 -19.65
C GLN A 105 -6.99 18.23 -18.77
N GLY A 106 -7.98 17.46 -18.33
CA GLY A 106 -7.81 16.31 -17.44
C GLY A 106 -7.52 16.70 -15.98
N ARG A 107 -7.71 17.96 -15.58
CA ARG A 107 -7.47 18.39 -14.21
C ARG A 107 -8.69 18.11 -13.34
N ALA A 108 -8.44 17.51 -12.19
CA ALA A 108 -9.45 17.21 -11.20
C ALA A 108 -10.04 18.50 -10.58
N ARG A 109 -11.37 18.60 -10.58
CA ARG A 109 -12.13 19.65 -9.90
C ARG A 109 -13.22 19.04 -9.03
N THR A 110 -13.41 19.58 -7.84
CA THR A 110 -14.55 19.23 -7.00
C THR A 110 -15.79 19.92 -7.55
N THR A 111 -16.84 19.14 -7.86
CA THR A 111 -18.14 19.64 -8.31
C THR A 111 -19.24 19.02 -7.45
N GLU A 112 -20.39 19.68 -7.36
CA GLU A 112 -21.54 19.17 -6.60
C GLU A 112 -21.99 17.78 -7.11
N ARG A 113 -21.90 17.57 -8.43
CA ARG A 113 -22.19 16.27 -9.06
C ARG A 113 -21.26 15.17 -8.55
N ALA A 114 -19.96 15.43 -8.53
CA ALA A 114 -18.98 14.47 -8.03
C ALA A 114 -19.14 14.23 -6.50
N GLU A 115 -19.45 15.28 -5.74
CA GLU A 115 -19.73 15.16 -4.30
C GLU A 115 -20.93 14.25 -4.02
N ARG A 116 -22.04 14.41 -4.76
CA ARG A 116 -23.23 13.55 -4.64
C ARG A 116 -22.91 12.09 -4.96
N LEU A 117 -22.07 11.82 -5.96
CA LEU A 117 -21.60 10.46 -6.28
C LEU A 117 -20.79 9.85 -5.14
N GLY A 118 -19.85 10.61 -4.56
CA GLY A 118 -19.07 10.16 -3.40
C GLY A 118 -19.96 9.89 -2.18
N ALA A 119 -20.96 10.74 -1.95
CA ALA A 119 -21.95 10.57 -0.90
C ALA A 119 -22.76 9.28 -1.07
N LEU A 120 -23.28 9.03 -2.28
CA LEU A 120 -24.04 7.82 -2.59
C LEU A 120 -23.23 6.55 -2.31
N VAL A 121 -21.97 6.50 -2.74
CA VAL A 121 -21.09 5.35 -2.49
C VAL A 121 -20.86 5.15 -0.99
N PHE A 122 -20.54 6.23 -0.27
CA PHE A 122 -20.33 6.19 1.17
C PHE A 122 -21.59 5.75 1.93
N ASP A 123 -22.75 6.32 1.62
CA ASP A 123 -24.01 5.98 2.29
C ASP A 123 -24.44 4.55 2.03
N THR A 124 -24.25 4.04 0.80
CA THR A 124 -24.53 2.63 0.46
C THR A 124 -23.60 1.69 1.23
N LEU A 125 -22.31 2.03 1.33
CA LEU A 125 -21.35 1.29 2.17
C LEU A 125 -21.81 1.29 3.62
N ARG A 126 -22.07 2.47 4.19
CA ARG A 126 -22.46 2.62 5.60
C ARG A 126 -23.76 1.88 5.91
N ALA A 127 -24.78 1.95 5.04
CA ALA A 127 -26.04 1.25 5.21
C ALA A 127 -25.89 -0.28 5.17
N SER A 128 -24.85 -0.79 4.48
CA SER A 128 -24.58 -2.22 4.36
C SER A 128 -23.89 -2.85 5.57
N TYR A 129 -23.50 -2.05 6.57
CA TYR A 129 -22.87 -2.50 7.80
C TYR A 129 -23.57 -1.94 9.04
N PRO A 130 -23.90 -2.77 10.04
CA PRO A 130 -24.44 -2.27 11.30
C PRO A 130 -23.41 -1.36 11.97
N GLN A 131 -23.82 -0.17 12.39
CA GLN A 131 -22.96 0.81 13.08
C GLN A 131 -23.40 0.97 14.54
N PRO A 132 -22.46 1.18 15.49
CA PRO A 132 -21.00 1.20 15.30
C PRO A 132 -20.39 -0.21 15.17
N ASN A 133 -19.43 -0.38 14.26
CA ASN A 133 -18.67 -1.64 14.11
C ASN A 133 -17.17 -1.42 14.38
N PRO A 134 -16.62 -1.75 15.56
CA PRO A 134 -15.20 -1.55 15.82
C PRO A 134 -14.29 -2.39 14.90
N ALA A 135 -14.82 -3.45 14.30
CA ALA A 135 -14.09 -4.28 13.36
C ALA A 135 -14.18 -3.78 11.89
N LEU A 136 -14.90 -2.67 11.63
CA LEU A 136 -14.92 -1.98 10.33
C LEU A 136 -15.16 -0.48 10.53
N LEU A 137 -14.14 0.34 10.29
CA LEU A 137 -14.29 1.79 10.21
C LEU A 137 -14.44 2.24 8.76
N ILE A 138 -15.42 3.10 8.51
CA ILE A 138 -15.66 3.71 7.20
C ILE A 138 -15.58 5.23 7.37
N TRP A 139 -14.63 5.88 6.69
CA TRP A 139 -14.45 7.33 6.74
C TRP A 139 -14.75 7.99 5.40
N ARG A 140 -15.30 9.21 5.49
CA ARG A 140 -15.41 10.20 4.42
C ARG A 140 -15.30 11.59 5.06
N ASP A 141 -14.66 12.54 4.38
CA ASP A 141 -14.58 13.91 4.88
C ASP A 141 -15.98 14.49 5.17
N GLY A 142 -16.15 15.04 6.37
CA GLY A 142 -17.42 15.61 6.83
C GLY A 142 -18.48 14.60 7.29
N SER A 143 -18.22 13.28 7.20
CA SER A 143 -19.19 12.25 7.61
C SER A 143 -19.25 11.99 9.12
N VAL A 144 -18.19 12.34 9.84
CA VAL A 144 -18.10 12.26 11.31
C VAL A 144 -17.55 13.57 11.87
N PRO A 145 -17.85 13.91 13.14
CA PRO A 145 -17.30 15.10 13.78
C PRO A 145 -15.77 15.12 13.72
N TRP A 146 -15.17 16.31 13.66
CA TRP A 146 -13.71 16.51 13.68
C TRP A 146 -13.03 15.92 14.93
N THR A 147 -13.80 15.66 15.99
CA THR A 147 -13.36 14.98 17.20
C THR A 147 -13.21 13.47 17.04
N GLN A 148 -13.72 12.89 15.94
CA GLN A 148 -13.61 11.46 15.59
C GLN A 148 -12.76 11.22 14.33
N GLN A 149 -12.55 12.25 13.51
CA GLN A 149 -11.68 12.21 12.33
C GLN A 149 -10.71 13.39 12.38
N GLY A 150 -9.45 13.11 12.71
CA GLY A 150 -8.40 14.13 12.81
C GLY A 150 -7.67 14.45 11.51
N ALA A 151 -7.89 13.65 10.46
CA ALA A 151 -7.25 13.82 9.15
C ALA A 151 -8.29 13.98 8.03
N ARG A 152 -7.97 14.82 7.06
CA ARG A 152 -8.74 14.95 5.82
C ARG A 152 -8.24 13.96 4.78
N ILE A 153 -9.16 13.29 4.11
CA ILE A 153 -8.88 12.37 2.99
C ILE A 153 -8.65 13.19 1.72
N GLY A 154 -9.50 14.18 1.47
CA GLY A 154 -9.48 15.05 0.30
C GLY A 154 -9.78 14.31 -1.01
N THR A 155 -9.38 14.94 -2.12
CA THR A 155 -9.54 14.40 -3.47
C THR A 155 -8.39 13.48 -3.85
N VAL A 156 -8.69 12.45 -4.65
CA VAL A 156 -7.70 11.47 -5.14
C VAL A 156 -7.85 11.33 -6.65
N ALA A 157 -6.89 11.88 -7.40
CA ALA A 157 -6.94 11.93 -8.86
C ALA A 157 -6.33 10.70 -9.56
N GLY A 158 -5.62 9.83 -8.82
CA GLY A 158 -5.00 8.65 -9.43
C GLY A 158 -4.28 7.74 -8.43
N GLY A 159 -3.75 6.62 -8.95
CA GLY A 159 -3.18 5.55 -8.14
C GLY A 159 -2.00 5.97 -7.25
N ALA A 160 -1.11 6.84 -7.74
CA ALA A 160 0.03 7.33 -6.95
C ALA A 160 -0.44 8.12 -5.71
N GLN A 161 -1.40 9.02 -5.89
CA GLN A 161 -2.00 9.75 -4.78
C GLN A 161 -2.78 8.82 -3.84
N ALA A 162 -3.50 7.84 -4.40
CA ALA A 162 -4.24 6.86 -3.61
C ALA A 162 -3.34 6.08 -2.65
N ILE A 163 -2.13 5.70 -3.09
CA ILE A 163 -1.12 5.06 -2.24
C ILE A 163 -0.75 5.96 -1.06
N THR A 164 -0.38 7.21 -1.33
CA THR A 164 0.03 8.16 -0.29
C THR A 164 -1.10 8.45 0.69
N THR A 165 -2.31 8.74 0.19
CA THR A 165 -3.49 9.02 1.02
C THR A 165 -3.84 7.81 1.89
N ALA A 166 -3.89 6.60 1.33
CA ALA A 166 -4.21 5.39 2.08
C ALA A 166 -3.20 5.13 3.21
N ARG A 167 -1.90 5.34 2.99
CA ARG A 167 -0.88 5.25 4.04
C ARG A 167 -1.06 6.32 5.12
N GLN A 168 -1.29 7.57 4.71
CA GLN A 168 -1.41 8.71 5.63
C GLN A 168 -2.57 8.55 6.61
N ILE A 169 -3.72 8.03 6.16
CA ILE A 169 -4.88 7.80 7.01
C ILE A 169 -4.98 6.36 7.49
N SER A 170 -4.04 5.49 7.13
CA SER A 170 -4.05 4.06 7.46
C SER A 170 -5.29 3.32 6.94
N ALA A 171 -5.77 3.65 5.74
CA ALA A 171 -6.88 2.93 5.10
C ALA A 171 -6.40 1.59 4.52
N ASP A 172 -7.18 0.53 4.75
CA ASP A 172 -6.97 -0.78 4.12
C ASP A 172 -7.47 -0.76 2.68
N VAL A 173 -8.60 -0.09 2.44
CA VAL A 173 -9.17 0.18 1.11
C VAL A 173 -9.48 1.66 0.99
N LEU A 174 -9.01 2.29 -0.08
CA LEU A 174 -9.35 3.67 -0.44
C LEU A 174 -10.15 3.67 -1.74
N ILE A 175 -11.38 4.16 -1.68
CA ILE A 175 -12.31 4.26 -2.82
C ILE A 175 -12.27 5.68 -3.34
N TYR A 176 -12.12 5.83 -4.65
CA TYR A 176 -12.06 7.11 -5.32
C TYR A 176 -12.66 6.99 -6.73
N GLY A 177 -12.94 8.10 -7.37
CA GLY A 177 -13.52 8.07 -8.70
C GLY A 177 -13.48 9.42 -9.37
N ALA A 178 -13.61 9.38 -10.69
CA ALA A 178 -13.59 10.56 -11.53
C ALA A 178 -14.72 10.50 -12.57
N LEU A 179 -15.38 11.63 -12.77
CA LEU A 179 -16.30 11.88 -13.87
C LEU A 179 -15.53 12.60 -14.98
N ASP A 180 -15.59 12.11 -16.21
CA ASP A 180 -15.01 12.83 -17.35
C ASP A 180 -15.97 13.89 -17.93
N GLY A 181 -15.48 14.69 -18.88
CA GLY A 181 -16.29 15.71 -19.56
C GLY A 181 -17.46 15.16 -20.39
N GLN A 182 -17.58 13.84 -20.55
CA GLN A 182 -18.70 13.16 -21.20
C GLN A 182 -19.68 12.56 -20.18
N ALA A 183 -19.56 12.91 -18.90
CA ALA A 183 -20.32 12.33 -17.80
C ALA A 183 -20.14 10.81 -17.66
N ARG A 184 -18.97 10.27 -18.05
CA ARG A 184 -18.62 8.87 -17.77
C ARG A 184 -17.89 8.78 -16.45
N PHE A 185 -18.50 8.07 -15.51
CA PHE A 185 -17.98 7.88 -14.17
C PHE A 185 -17.11 6.63 -14.09
N THR A 186 -15.86 6.80 -13.66
CA THR A 186 -14.91 5.71 -13.40
C THR A 186 -14.75 5.53 -11.89
N LEU A 187 -15.23 4.40 -11.38
CA LEU A 187 -15.03 3.99 -9.99
C LEU A 187 -13.72 3.21 -9.85
N GLN A 188 -12.91 3.59 -8.88
CA GLN A 188 -11.63 2.96 -8.58
C GLN A 188 -11.52 2.61 -7.10
N LEU A 189 -10.70 1.62 -6.80
CA LEU A 189 -10.26 1.36 -5.44
C LEU A 189 -8.76 1.13 -5.41
N TYR A 190 -8.14 1.46 -4.29
CA TYR A 190 -6.78 1.09 -3.95
C TYR A 190 -6.82 0.19 -2.73
N VAL A 191 -6.19 -0.98 -2.82
CA VAL A 191 -6.00 -1.90 -1.70
C VAL A 191 -4.57 -1.71 -1.17
N SER A 192 -4.47 -1.38 0.11
CA SER A 192 -3.19 -1.13 0.77
C SER A 192 -2.46 -2.43 1.16
N GLN A 193 -1.16 -2.31 1.40
CA GLN A 193 -0.31 -3.38 1.91
C GLN A 193 -0.34 -3.52 3.45
N ARG A 194 -1.33 -2.94 4.16
CA ARG A 194 -1.35 -3.07 5.62
C ARG A 194 -1.32 -4.53 6.05
N SER A 195 -0.51 -4.80 7.07
CA SER A 195 -0.29 -6.13 7.66
C SER A 195 -1.61 -6.83 7.95
N GLY A 196 -1.80 -8.00 7.33
CA GLY A 196 -2.85 -8.95 7.66
C GLY A 196 -3.89 -9.22 6.58
N ILE A 197 -3.98 -8.42 5.51
CA ILE A 197 -5.03 -8.67 4.49
C ILE A 197 -4.77 -9.99 3.74
N TYR A 198 -3.51 -10.33 3.41
CA TYR A 198 -3.09 -11.66 2.93
C TYR A 198 -1.60 -11.92 3.19
N GLY A 199 -1.21 -13.20 3.26
CA GLY A 199 0.19 -13.63 3.23
C GLY A 199 0.85 -13.32 1.88
N ASP A 200 2.16 -13.12 1.88
CA ASP A 200 3.19 -13.23 0.83
C ASP A 200 2.93 -12.93 -0.68
N ALA A 201 1.74 -13.08 -1.26
CA ALA A 201 1.45 -12.80 -2.67
C ALA A 201 0.66 -11.48 -2.88
N ASN A 202 1.39 -10.37 -3.05
CA ASN A 202 0.84 -9.01 -3.14
C ASN A 202 0.12 -8.68 -4.46
N ALA A 203 -0.31 -9.67 -5.26
CA ALA A 203 -1.09 -9.40 -6.46
C ALA A 203 -2.44 -8.76 -6.15
N ILE A 204 -2.86 -8.76 -4.88
CA ILE A 204 -4.05 -8.08 -4.37
C ILE A 204 -3.80 -6.59 -4.10
N VAL A 205 -2.56 -6.18 -3.82
CA VAL A 205 -2.23 -4.79 -3.48
C VAL A 205 -2.25 -3.92 -4.74
N GLY A 206 -2.67 -2.67 -4.60
CA GLY A 206 -2.62 -1.68 -5.66
C GLY A 206 -3.99 -1.17 -6.11
N ALA A 207 -3.97 -0.40 -7.18
CA ALA A 207 -5.16 0.21 -7.76
C ALA A 207 -5.92 -0.77 -8.66
N TYR A 208 -7.24 -0.66 -8.62
CA TYR A 208 -8.19 -1.38 -9.47
C TYR A 208 -9.16 -0.36 -10.07
N ARG A 209 -9.38 -0.47 -11.38
CA ARG A 209 -10.52 0.15 -12.04
C ARG A 209 -11.71 -0.80 -11.89
N PHE A 210 -12.67 -0.44 -11.04
CA PHE A 210 -13.78 -1.33 -10.70
C PHE A 210 -14.85 -1.33 -11.80
N GLY A 211 -14.51 -1.91 -12.94
CA GLY A 211 -15.36 -2.01 -14.13
C GLY A 211 -15.07 -0.97 -15.22
N GLU A 212 -15.91 -0.98 -16.25
CA GLU A 212 -15.89 0.02 -17.32
C GLU A 212 -16.56 1.33 -16.89
N PRO A 213 -16.19 2.49 -17.45
CA PRO A 213 -16.85 3.75 -17.11
C PRO A 213 -18.37 3.65 -17.28
N ILE A 214 -19.12 4.17 -16.29
CA ILE A 214 -20.58 4.21 -16.31
C ILE A 214 -21.00 5.52 -16.94
N GLN A 215 -21.79 5.48 -18.02
CA GLN A 215 -22.41 6.68 -18.56
C GLN A 215 -23.48 7.15 -17.56
N LEU A 216 -23.33 8.38 -17.06
CA LEU A 216 -24.33 9.01 -16.22
C LEU A 216 -25.13 10.02 -17.04
N ASP A 217 -26.41 10.13 -16.70
CA ASP A 217 -27.24 11.25 -17.09
C ASP A 217 -26.85 12.47 -16.23
N ALA A 218 -26.48 13.54 -16.92
CA ALA A 218 -26.08 14.80 -16.31
C ALA A 218 -27.23 15.49 -15.55
N ALA A 219 -28.48 15.23 -15.94
CA ALA A 219 -29.69 15.77 -15.34
C ALA A 219 -30.17 14.93 -14.15
N ASP A 220 -29.96 13.61 -14.19
CA ASP A 220 -30.42 12.71 -13.14
C ASP A 220 -29.42 11.56 -12.85
N ILE A 221 -28.49 11.87 -11.95
CA ILE A 221 -27.52 10.89 -11.42
C ILE A 221 -28.26 9.73 -10.74
N ALA A 222 -29.42 9.98 -10.13
CA ALA A 222 -30.21 8.96 -9.47
C ALA A 222 -30.95 8.08 -10.48
N ALA A 223 -31.38 8.57 -11.64
CA ALA A 223 -31.94 7.74 -12.71
C ALA A 223 -30.89 6.88 -13.43
N SER A 224 -29.60 7.25 -13.34
CA SER A 224 -28.49 6.37 -13.71
C SER A 224 -28.20 5.28 -12.64
N SER A 225 -29.14 5.08 -11.70
CA SER A 225 -28.99 4.26 -10.49
C SER A 225 -28.59 2.84 -10.80
N ASP A 226 -29.26 2.13 -11.69
CA ASP A 226 -29.24 0.67 -11.58
C ASP A 226 -27.84 0.09 -11.80
N ALA A 227 -27.12 0.58 -12.82
CA ALA A 227 -25.74 0.17 -13.07
C ALA A 227 -24.77 0.62 -11.96
N LEU A 228 -24.95 1.83 -11.43
CA LEU A 228 -24.12 2.37 -10.35
C LEU A 228 -24.40 1.66 -9.03
N THR A 229 -25.67 1.58 -8.62
CA THR A 229 -26.20 0.85 -7.46
C THR A 229 -25.77 -0.60 -7.47
N SER A 230 -25.97 -1.36 -8.56
CA SER A 230 -25.47 -2.74 -8.69
C SER A 230 -23.97 -2.82 -8.48
N ARG A 231 -23.20 -1.88 -9.05
CA ARG A 231 -21.75 -1.86 -8.90
C ARG A 231 -21.30 -1.50 -7.48
N VAL A 232 -21.99 -0.59 -6.81
CA VAL A 232 -21.69 -0.22 -5.42
C VAL A 232 -22.07 -1.36 -4.48
N HIS A 233 -23.17 -2.08 -4.72
CA HIS A 233 -23.49 -3.31 -3.97
C HIS A 233 -22.46 -4.42 -4.22
N ALA A 234 -21.98 -4.59 -5.46
CA ALA A 234 -20.86 -5.50 -5.73
C ALA A 234 -19.58 -5.07 -5.00
N LEU A 235 -19.29 -3.77 -4.91
CA LEU A 235 -18.16 -3.25 -4.15
C LEU A 235 -18.30 -3.53 -2.64
N VAL A 236 -19.51 -3.36 -2.08
CA VAL A 236 -19.81 -3.75 -0.69
C VAL A 236 -19.51 -5.23 -0.47
N GLY A 237 -19.98 -6.11 -1.36
CA GLY A 237 -19.74 -7.55 -1.27
C GLY A 237 -18.24 -7.89 -1.37
N LEU A 238 -17.51 -7.22 -2.26
CA LEU A 238 -16.05 -7.34 -2.36
C LEU A 238 -15.36 -6.97 -1.04
N ILE A 239 -15.73 -5.83 -0.42
CA ILE A 239 -15.15 -5.38 0.85
C ILE A 239 -15.51 -6.33 2.00
N LYS A 240 -16.74 -6.86 2.02
CA LYS A 240 -17.14 -7.93 2.96
C LYS A 240 -16.23 -9.15 2.81
N GLY A 241 -15.96 -9.58 1.58
CA GLY A 241 -15.07 -10.69 1.27
C GLY A 241 -13.64 -10.46 1.77
N MET A 242 -13.03 -9.33 1.40
CA MET A 242 -11.67 -8.98 1.82
C MET A 242 -11.52 -8.91 3.34
N ARG A 243 -12.54 -8.41 4.05
CA ARG A 243 -12.55 -8.37 5.51
C ARG A 243 -12.67 -9.76 6.12
N ALA A 244 -13.43 -10.67 5.52
CA ALA A 244 -13.55 -12.04 5.99
C ALA A 244 -12.24 -12.81 5.79
N ASP A 245 -11.62 -12.69 4.61
CA ASP A 245 -10.32 -13.30 4.31
C ASP A 245 -9.21 -12.82 5.24
N ARG A 246 -9.15 -11.52 5.54
CA ARG A 246 -8.21 -10.95 6.52
C ARG A 246 -8.29 -11.64 7.89
N ARG A 247 -9.47 -12.12 8.27
CA ARG A 247 -9.71 -12.80 9.55
C ARG A 247 -9.51 -14.32 9.45
N GLY A 248 -9.13 -14.84 8.28
CA GLY A 248 -9.06 -16.28 8.00
C GLY A 248 -10.42 -16.95 7.83
N ASP A 249 -11.51 -16.19 7.74
CA ASP A 249 -12.87 -16.73 7.52
C ASP A 249 -13.13 -16.88 6.02
N PHE A 250 -12.41 -17.81 5.40
CA PHE A 250 -12.45 -18.03 3.96
C PHE A 250 -13.86 -18.44 3.48
N ASN A 251 -14.65 -19.16 4.28
CA ASN A 251 -16.02 -19.53 3.90
C ASN A 251 -16.93 -18.30 3.80
N ALA A 252 -16.89 -17.40 4.79
CA ALA A 252 -17.66 -16.16 4.72
C ALA A 252 -17.17 -15.25 3.58
N ALA A 253 -15.86 -15.27 3.28
CA ALA A 253 -15.31 -14.53 2.16
C ALA A 253 -15.86 -15.01 0.82
N GLN A 254 -15.84 -16.32 0.58
CA GLN A 254 -16.40 -16.94 -0.63
C GLN A 254 -17.88 -16.61 -0.80
N ALA A 255 -18.67 -16.68 0.28
CA ALA A 255 -20.08 -16.31 0.25
C ALA A 255 -20.27 -14.82 -0.13
N ALA A 256 -19.45 -13.92 0.42
CA ALA A 256 -19.52 -12.50 0.11
C ALA A 256 -19.11 -12.17 -1.33
N TYR A 257 -18.10 -12.84 -1.89
CA TYR A 257 -17.71 -12.67 -3.30
C TYR A 257 -18.79 -13.21 -4.25
N ALA A 258 -19.38 -14.36 -3.93
CA ALA A 258 -20.49 -14.91 -4.70
C ALA A 258 -21.71 -13.97 -4.66
N ASP A 259 -22.01 -13.39 -3.51
CA ASP A 259 -23.07 -12.39 -3.38
C ASP A 259 -22.77 -11.14 -4.21
N ALA A 260 -21.54 -10.62 -4.15
CA ALA A 260 -21.09 -9.48 -4.96
C ALA A 260 -21.29 -9.70 -6.46
N GLU A 261 -20.99 -10.91 -6.94
CA GLU A 261 -21.15 -11.27 -8.34
C GLU A 261 -22.63 -11.31 -8.77
N ARG A 262 -23.53 -11.78 -7.90
CA ARG A 262 -24.98 -11.82 -8.16
C ARG A 262 -25.62 -10.43 -8.30
N GLN A 263 -25.01 -9.40 -7.72
CA GLN A 263 -25.49 -8.02 -7.85
C GLN A 263 -25.24 -7.43 -9.25
N LEU A 264 -24.38 -8.06 -10.04
CA LEU A 264 -23.99 -7.56 -11.35
C LEU A 264 -24.89 -8.12 -12.46
N PRO A 265 -25.12 -7.36 -13.55
CA PRO A 265 -25.85 -7.84 -14.71
C PRO A 265 -25.32 -9.17 -15.26
N VAL A 266 -26.19 -9.94 -15.89
CA VAL A 266 -25.81 -11.15 -16.63
C VAL A 266 -24.88 -10.77 -17.78
N GLY A 267 -23.89 -11.60 -18.06
CA GLY A 267 -22.87 -11.35 -19.08
C GLY A 267 -21.49 -11.03 -18.50
N LYS A 268 -20.53 -10.82 -19.40
CA LYS A 268 -19.13 -10.61 -19.07
C LYS A 268 -18.88 -9.17 -18.62
N SER A 269 -18.08 -8.97 -17.58
CA SER A 269 -17.62 -7.64 -17.20
C SER A 269 -16.30 -7.67 -16.47
N ARG A 270 -15.52 -6.59 -16.56
CA ARG A 270 -14.27 -6.43 -15.78
C ARG A 270 -14.51 -6.47 -14.27
N VAL A 271 -15.68 -6.05 -13.78
CA VAL A 271 -16.02 -6.15 -12.35
C VAL A 271 -16.07 -7.62 -11.91
N LYS A 272 -16.70 -8.49 -12.71
CA LYS A 272 -16.73 -9.94 -12.45
C LYS A 272 -15.32 -10.54 -12.50
N ALA A 273 -14.47 -10.08 -13.42
CA ALA A 273 -13.07 -10.51 -13.45
C ALA A 273 -12.32 -10.15 -12.15
N ILE A 274 -12.52 -8.93 -11.64
CA ILE A 274 -11.93 -8.50 -10.36
C ILE A 274 -12.45 -9.35 -9.21
N ILE A 275 -13.77 -9.54 -9.09
CA ILE A 275 -14.37 -10.37 -8.03
C ILE A 275 -13.86 -11.81 -8.12
N GLY A 276 -13.84 -12.40 -9.31
CA GLY A 276 -13.32 -13.75 -9.56
C GLY A 276 -11.85 -13.90 -9.18
N PHE A 277 -11.03 -12.85 -9.37
CA PHE A 277 -9.65 -12.84 -8.89
C PHE A 277 -9.56 -12.86 -7.36
N PHE A 278 -10.34 -12.05 -6.64
CA PHE A 278 -10.34 -12.09 -5.17
C PHE A 278 -10.86 -13.43 -4.64
N LYS A 279 -11.92 -13.97 -5.27
CA LYS A 279 -12.46 -15.30 -5.01
C LYS A 279 -11.41 -16.40 -5.17
N GLY A 280 -10.67 -16.39 -6.28
CA GLY A 280 -9.59 -17.34 -6.55
C GLY A 280 -8.44 -17.26 -5.56
N ASN A 281 -8.03 -16.04 -5.17
CA ASN A 281 -7.01 -15.86 -4.13
C ASN A 281 -7.46 -16.43 -2.78
N SER A 282 -8.71 -16.19 -2.39
CA SER A 282 -9.24 -16.71 -1.13
C SER A 282 -9.19 -18.24 -1.07
N PHE A 283 -9.56 -18.94 -2.15
CA PHE A 283 -9.36 -20.40 -2.25
C PHE A 283 -7.89 -20.81 -2.21
N TYR A 284 -7.03 -20.09 -2.94
CA TYR A 284 -5.60 -20.34 -2.98
C TYR A 284 -4.98 -20.24 -1.58
N TYR A 285 -5.21 -19.15 -0.85
CA TYR A 285 -4.67 -18.97 0.50
C TYR A 285 -5.25 -19.95 1.51
N ARG A 286 -6.54 -20.28 1.40
CA ARG A 286 -7.12 -21.35 2.22
C ARG A 286 -6.40 -22.68 2.02
N SER A 287 -6.03 -22.99 0.77
CA SER A 287 -5.29 -24.22 0.46
C SER A 287 -3.90 -24.28 1.13
N LEU A 288 -3.30 -23.12 1.42
CA LEU A 288 -1.98 -23.00 2.03
C LEU A 288 -2.04 -22.90 3.57
N LEU A 289 -3.06 -22.25 4.12
CA LEU A 289 -3.10 -21.86 5.53
C LEU A 289 -4.04 -22.70 6.39
N ASP A 290 -5.13 -23.22 5.82
CA ASP A 290 -6.23 -23.85 6.58
C ASP A 290 -6.34 -25.35 6.31
N SER A 291 -5.74 -25.84 5.22
CA SER A 291 -5.86 -27.26 4.88
C SER A 291 -4.88 -28.13 5.67
N THR A 292 -5.42 -29.15 6.33
CA THR A 292 -4.65 -30.12 7.12
C THR A 292 -4.37 -31.42 6.35
N ALA A 293 -5.07 -31.65 5.23
CA ALA A 293 -4.96 -32.85 4.42
C ALA A 293 -4.61 -32.53 2.95
N PRO A 294 -3.67 -33.27 2.31
CA PRO A 294 -3.27 -33.02 0.93
C PRO A 294 -4.44 -33.01 -0.08
N ALA A 295 -5.44 -33.89 0.10
CA ALA A 295 -6.59 -34.00 -0.79
C ALA A 295 -7.51 -32.77 -0.73
N GLU A 296 -7.76 -32.24 0.47
CA GLU A 296 -8.54 -31.02 0.66
C GLU A 296 -7.80 -29.81 0.03
N SER A 297 -6.50 -29.71 0.30
CA SER A 297 -5.67 -28.65 -0.28
C SER A 297 -5.69 -28.71 -1.82
N GLN A 298 -5.67 -29.92 -2.40
CA GLN A 298 -5.80 -30.09 -3.85
C GLN A 298 -7.19 -29.68 -4.37
N ALA A 299 -8.26 -29.99 -3.65
CA ALA A 299 -9.61 -29.55 -4.00
C ALA A 299 -9.72 -28.02 -3.99
N LEU A 300 -9.15 -27.36 -2.97
CA LEU A 300 -9.09 -25.90 -2.89
C LEU A 300 -8.27 -25.27 -4.02
N LEU A 301 -7.16 -25.90 -4.42
CA LEU A 301 -6.41 -25.47 -5.60
C LEU A 301 -7.20 -25.66 -6.90
N ASN A 302 -8.13 -26.61 -7.00
CA ASN A 302 -9.05 -26.74 -8.14
C ASN A 302 -10.05 -25.59 -8.16
N GLU A 303 -10.66 -25.27 -7.02
CA GLU A 303 -11.58 -24.14 -6.89
C GLU A 303 -10.89 -22.80 -7.21
N ALA A 304 -9.66 -22.60 -6.74
CA ALA A 304 -8.86 -21.42 -7.07
C ALA A 304 -8.62 -21.28 -8.58
N ARG A 305 -8.20 -22.39 -9.24
CA ARG A 305 -8.00 -22.44 -10.70
C ARG A 305 -9.29 -22.07 -11.43
N ASP A 306 -10.41 -22.63 -11.02
CA ASP A 306 -11.69 -22.46 -11.70
C ASP A 306 -12.19 -21.01 -11.55
N ALA A 307 -12.02 -20.40 -10.37
CA ALA A 307 -12.31 -18.99 -10.14
C ALA A 307 -11.43 -18.03 -10.97
N PHE A 308 -10.11 -18.27 -11.05
CA PHE A 308 -9.25 -17.47 -11.90
C PHE A 308 -9.55 -17.67 -13.39
N THR A 309 -9.90 -18.89 -13.80
CA THR A 309 -10.32 -19.17 -15.18
C THR A 309 -11.60 -18.41 -15.51
N GLU A 310 -12.58 -18.39 -14.60
CA GLU A 310 -13.80 -17.61 -14.77
C GLU A 310 -13.51 -16.10 -14.83
N ALA A 311 -12.58 -15.60 -14.01
CA ALA A 311 -12.12 -14.22 -14.10
C ALA A 311 -11.58 -13.89 -15.51
N LEU A 312 -10.80 -14.80 -16.10
CA LEU A 312 -10.28 -14.63 -17.47
C LEU A 312 -11.33 -14.82 -18.56
N ARG A 313 -12.41 -15.59 -18.32
CA ARG A 313 -13.56 -15.63 -19.23
C ARG A 313 -14.26 -14.29 -19.29
N ASN A 314 -14.30 -13.56 -18.17
CA ASN A 314 -14.87 -12.23 -18.03
C ASN A 314 -13.95 -11.13 -18.60
N ASP A 315 -12.64 -11.22 -18.37
CA ASP A 315 -11.61 -10.35 -18.96
C ASP A 315 -10.31 -11.12 -19.20
N ASN A 316 -10.08 -11.54 -20.45
CA ASN A 316 -8.89 -12.32 -20.83
C ASN A 316 -7.58 -11.51 -20.76
N SER A 317 -7.68 -10.18 -20.70
CA SER A 317 -6.53 -9.28 -20.55
C SER A 317 -6.16 -9.00 -19.10
N TYR A 318 -6.89 -9.59 -18.14
CA TYR A 318 -6.70 -9.29 -16.74
C TYR A 318 -5.44 -9.97 -16.16
N ALA A 319 -4.32 -9.25 -16.20
CA ALA A 319 -2.99 -9.73 -15.81
C ALA A 319 -2.97 -10.37 -14.41
N ARG A 320 -3.68 -9.80 -13.43
CA ARG A 320 -3.71 -10.31 -12.05
C ARG A 320 -4.32 -11.72 -11.95
N ALA A 321 -5.33 -12.05 -12.77
CA ALA A 321 -5.88 -13.41 -12.79
C ALA A 321 -4.90 -14.42 -13.41
N HIS A 322 -4.08 -14.02 -14.39
CA HIS A 322 -2.98 -14.84 -14.89
C HIS A 322 -1.89 -15.07 -13.82
N ILE A 323 -1.59 -14.07 -12.98
CA ILE A 323 -0.70 -14.25 -11.81
C ILE A 323 -1.29 -15.32 -10.88
N GLY A 324 -2.58 -15.21 -10.54
CA GLY A 324 -3.27 -16.19 -9.69
C GLY A 324 -3.23 -17.62 -10.25
N LEU A 325 -3.49 -17.79 -11.55
CA LEU A 325 -3.34 -19.10 -12.21
C LEU A 325 -1.90 -19.62 -12.15
N GLY A 326 -0.92 -18.74 -12.40
CA GLY A 326 0.50 -19.09 -12.29
C GLY A 326 0.83 -19.64 -10.91
N SER A 327 0.35 -18.98 -9.84
CA SER A 327 0.55 -19.43 -8.46
C SER A 327 -0.11 -20.79 -8.19
N VAL A 328 -1.33 -21.02 -8.68
CA VAL A 328 -2.01 -22.32 -8.51
C VAL A 328 -1.24 -23.45 -9.20
N TYR A 329 -0.78 -23.24 -10.43
CA TYR A 329 0.01 -24.23 -11.15
C TYR A 329 1.38 -24.46 -10.51
N TYR A 330 2.02 -23.39 -10.04
CA TYR A 330 3.29 -23.47 -9.33
C TYR A 330 3.18 -24.34 -8.06
N GLU A 331 2.17 -24.10 -7.22
CA GLU A 331 1.95 -24.89 -6.00
C GLU A 331 1.72 -26.37 -6.29
N ARG A 332 0.95 -26.68 -7.36
CA ARG A 332 0.78 -28.07 -7.77
C ARG A 332 2.08 -28.70 -8.26
N ALA A 333 2.88 -27.96 -9.04
CA ALA A 333 4.16 -28.42 -9.53
C ALA A 333 5.13 -28.76 -8.37
N GLN A 334 5.13 -27.95 -7.30
CA GLN A 334 5.98 -28.17 -6.13
C GLN A 334 5.65 -29.48 -5.39
N ARG A 335 4.38 -29.88 -5.34
CA ARG A 335 3.92 -31.07 -4.62
C ARG A 335 4.39 -32.40 -5.19
N TRP A 336 4.87 -32.41 -6.44
CA TRP A 336 5.51 -33.58 -7.02
C TRP A 336 6.87 -33.78 -6.36
N GLU A 337 6.99 -34.74 -5.44
CA GLU A 337 8.26 -35.07 -4.77
C GLU A 337 9.28 -35.63 -5.77
N ASN A 338 8.83 -36.47 -6.70
CA ASN A 338 9.67 -37.01 -7.75
C ASN A 338 9.98 -35.94 -8.81
N HIS A 339 11.26 -35.60 -8.94
CA HIS A 339 11.74 -34.59 -9.89
C HIS A 339 11.49 -34.96 -11.36
N ALA A 340 11.56 -36.25 -11.72
CA ALA A 340 11.32 -36.68 -13.10
C ALA A 340 9.84 -36.57 -13.45
N GLU A 341 8.95 -36.99 -12.55
CA GLU A 341 7.50 -36.84 -12.71
C GLU A 341 7.12 -35.36 -12.79
N ARG A 342 7.68 -34.50 -11.92
CA ARG A 342 7.43 -33.05 -11.96
C ARG A 342 7.65 -32.42 -13.35
N LEU A 343 8.66 -32.88 -14.10
CA LEU A 343 8.94 -32.38 -15.46
C LEU A 343 8.04 -32.99 -16.55
N GLN A 344 7.40 -34.13 -16.28
CA GLN A 344 6.45 -34.76 -17.19
C GLN A 344 5.05 -34.15 -17.05
N GLN A 345 4.75 -33.60 -15.87
CA GLN A 345 3.47 -32.99 -15.55
C GLN A 345 3.37 -31.57 -16.11
N PRO A 346 2.22 -31.16 -16.67
CA PRO A 346 2.09 -29.90 -17.38
C PRO A 346 2.13 -28.67 -16.46
N GLU A 347 1.94 -28.82 -15.15
CA GLU A 347 1.75 -27.72 -14.20
C GLU A 347 2.92 -26.74 -14.18
N LEU A 348 4.16 -27.22 -14.24
CA LEU A 348 5.32 -26.33 -14.21
C LEU A 348 5.38 -25.42 -15.44
N GLU A 349 5.13 -25.99 -16.64
CA GLU A 349 5.09 -25.20 -17.87
C GLU A 349 3.85 -24.29 -17.92
N MET A 350 2.71 -24.73 -17.38
CA MET A 350 1.52 -23.88 -17.24
C MET A 350 1.76 -22.70 -16.30
N ALA A 351 2.51 -22.88 -15.21
CA ALA A 351 2.90 -21.79 -14.32
C ALA A 351 3.76 -20.76 -15.04
N ILE A 352 4.80 -21.21 -15.75
CA ILE A 352 5.69 -20.36 -16.56
C ILE A 352 4.88 -19.60 -17.62
N ALA A 353 3.98 -20.28 -18.34
CA ALA A 353 3.15 -19.67 -19.37
C ALA A 353 2.19 -18.60 -18.79
N ALA A 354 1.55 -18.89 -17.66
CA ALA A 354 0.62 -17.97 -17.02
C ALA A 354 1.34 -16.71 -16.48
N PHE A 355 2.46 -16.86 -15.78
CA PHE A 355 3.24 -15.69 -15.33
C PHE A 355 3.84 -14.90 -16.50
N GLY A 356 4.31 -15.56 -17.56
CA GLY A 356 4.77 -14.90 -18.78
C GLY A 356 3.66 -14.10 -19.47
N ARG A 357 2.44 -14.64 -19.52
CA ARG A 357 1.26 -13.95 -20.04
C ARG A 357 0.89 -12.75 -19.16
N ALA A 358 0.91 -12.89 -17.84
CA ALA A 358 0.67 -11.79 -16.91
C ALA A 358 1.66 -10.64 -17.11
N SER A 359 2.96 -10.95 -17.24
CA SER A 359 4.02 -9.95 -17.49
C SER A 359 3.78 -9.19 -18.80
N THR A 360 3.46 -9.91 -19.87
CA THR A 360 3.15 -9.32 -21.20
C THR A 360 1.91 -8.43 -21.14
N LEU A 361 0.87 -8.87 -20.43
CA LEU A 361 -0.36 -8.08 -20.27
C LEU A 361 -0.11 -6.84 -19.42
N ALA A 362 0.59 -6.95 -18.30
CA ALA A 362 0.90 -5.82 -17.43
C ALA A 362 1.64 -4.68 -18.17
N LEU A 363 2.56 -5.04 -19.09
CA LEU A 363 3.24 -4.09 -19.97
C LEU A 363 2.29 -3.44 -21.00
N SER A 364 1.36 -4.20 -21.56
CA SER A 364 0.51 -3.72 -22.66
C SER A 364 -0.77 -2.99 -22.21
N THR A 365 -1.27 -3.25 -21.01
CA THR A 365 -2.51 -2.64 -20.49
C THR A 365 -2.26 -1.47 -19.53
N SER A 366 -1.02 -1.00 -19.39
CA SER A 366 -0.63 0.07 -18.46
C SER A 366 -1.04 -0.23 -17.01
N GLU A 367 -0.95 -1.50 -16.60
CA GLU A 367 -1.11 -1.86 -15.19
C GLU A 367 -0.01 -1.20 -14.35
N PRO A 368 -0.22 -1.01 -13.04
CA PRO A 368 0.82 -0.50 -12.16
C PRO A 368 2.10 -1.34 -12.28
N ALA A 369 3.27 -0.70 -12.27
CA ALA A 369 4.57 -1.38 -12.39
C ALA A 369 4.75 -2.53 -11.37
N LEU A 370 4.09 -2.42 -10.21
CA LEU A 370 4.05 -3.49 -9.21
C LEU A 370 3.43 -4.79 -9.72
N VAL A 371 2.38 -4.74 -10.56
CA VAL A 371 1.75 -5.95 -11.14
C VAL A 371 2.73 -6.67 -12.06
N LEU A 372 3.47 -5.92 -12.87
CA LEU A 372 4.55 -6.45 -13.70
C LEU A 372 5.63 -7.11 -12.82
N ALA A 373 6.08 -6.42 -11.77
CA ALA A 373 7.10 -6.95 -10.90
C ALA A 373 6.67 -8.26 -10.21
N ILE A 374 5.42 -8.35 -9.74
CA ILE A 374 4.89 -9.58 -9.14
C ILE A 374 4.81 -10.72 -10.17
N ALA A 375 4.36 -10.43 -11.39
CA ALA A 375 4.34 -11.43 -12.46
C ALA A 375 5.74 -11.93 -12.81
N GLN A 376 6.72 -11.03 -12.90
CA GLN A 376 8.11 -11.38 -13.20
C GLN A 376 8.78 -12.13 -12.05
N GLN A 377 8.49 -11.79 -10.79
CA GLN A 377 8.94 -12.55 -9.62
C GLN A 377 8.36 -13.97 -9.66
N GLY A 378 7.06 -14.13 -9.88
CA GLY A 378 6.42 -15.44 -10.03
C GLY A 378 7.03 -16.27 -11.18
N LEU A 379 7.30 -15.64 -12.32
CA LEU A 379 7.97 -16.27 -13.46
C LEU A 379 9.39 -16.74 -13.11
N ALA A 380 10.18 -15.90 -12.43
CA ALA A 380 11.53 -16.25 -11.98
C ALA A 380 11.49 -17.42 -11.00
N THR A 381 10.55 -17.42 -10.06
CA THR A 381 10.35 -18.51 -9.08
C THR A 381 9.93 -19.83 -9.76
N ALA A 382 9.10 -19.78 -10.82
CA ALA A 382 8.77 -20.95 -11.62
C ALA A 382 9.99 -21.49 -12.40
N TYR A 383 10.80 -20.61 -13.00
CA TYR A 383 12.05 -21.02 -13.63
C TYR A 383 13.06 -21.57 -12.63
N TYR A 384 13.12 -21.03 -11.40
CA TYR A 384 13.93 -21.58 -10.34
C TYR A 384 13.54 -23.03 -10.03
N LEU A 385 12.25 -23.31 -9.86
CA LEU A 385 11.77 -24.68 -9.64
C LEU A 385 12.15 -25.61 -10.81
N LYS A 386 12.03 -25.15 -12.06
CA LYS A 386 12.46 -25.91 -13.25
C LYS A 386 13.96 -26.18 -13.26
N GLY A 387 14.78 -25.16 -13.02
CA GLY A 387 16.24 -25.27 -12.97
C GLY A 387 16.72 -26.19 -11.85
N ALA A 388 16.17 -26.05 -10.64
CA ALA A 388 16.48 -26.92 -9.50
C ALA A 388 16.09 -28.38 -9.78
N THR A 389 14.93 -28.60 -10.40
CA THR A 389 14.46 -29.95 -10.78
C THR A 389 15.40 -30.59 -11.81
N LEU A 390 15.82 -29.84 -12.84
CA LEU A 390 16.79 -30.32 -13.84
C LEU A 390 18.15 -30.64 -13.19
N TYR A 391 18.63 -29.81 -12.27
CA TYR A 391 19.88 -30.06 -11.55
C TYR A 391 19.81 -31.36 -10.73
N ASN A 392 18.71 -31.60 -10.02
CA ASN A 392 18.53 -32.80 -9.20
C ASN A 392 18.45 -34.08 -10.05
N LEU A 393 18.10 -33.97 -11.33
CA LEU A 393 18.13 -35.06 -12.31
C LEU A 393 19.50 -35.23 -12.99
N GLY A 394 20.55 -34.51 -12.57
CA GLY A 394 21.87 -34.56 -13.19
C GLY A 394 21.91 -33.98 -14.60
N ARG A 395 21.03 -33.01 -14.90
CA ARG A 395 20.94 -32.33 -16.21
C ARG A 395 21.49 -30.92 -16.13
N GLU A 396 22.74 -30.76 -15.65
CA GLU A 396 23.33 -29.45 -15.37
C GLU A 396 23.42 -28.54 -16.60
N GLY A 397 23.68 -29.11 -17.78
CA GLY A 397 23.70 -28.38 -19.04
C GLY A 397 22.38 -27.68 -19.37
N ALA A 398 21.25 -28.28 -18.98
CA ALA A 398 19.92 -27.69 -19.15
C ALA A 398 19.53 -26.80 -17.96
N ALA A 399 19.97 -27.13 -16.74
CA ALA A 399 19.63 -26.40 -15.53
C ALA A 399 20.25 -24.98 -15.49
N ASP A 400 21.53 -24.86 -15.82
CA ASP A 400 22.29 -23.61 -15.71
C ASP A 400 21.70 -22.42 -16.52
N PRO A 401 21.38 -22.55 -17.83
CA PRO A 401 20.79 -21.44 -18.58
C PRO A 401 19.40 -21.03 -18.05
N VAL A 402 18.60 -21.99 -17.56
CA VAL A 402 17.29 -21.71 -16.95
C VAL A 402 17.46 -20.90 -15.66
N LEU A 403 18.38 -21.32 -14.78
CA LEU A 403 18.69 -20.61 -13.55
C LEU A 403 19.27 -19.22 -13.82
N ASN A 404 20.17 -19.07 -14.81
CA ASN A 404 20.75 -17.78 -15.18
C ASN A 404 19.70 -16.80 -15.72
N GLY A 405 18.78 -17.28 -16.55
CA GLY A 405 17.64 -16.48 -17.03
C GLY A 405 16.76 -16.01 -15.86
N ALA A 406 16.49 -16.89 -14.91
CA ALA A 406 15.70 -16.56 -13.72
C ALA A 406 16.39 -15.52 -12.81
N VAL A 407 17.72 -15.64 -12.62
CA VAL A 407 18.54 -14.64 -11.90
C VAL A 407 18.44 -13.27 -12.57
N THR A 408 18.62 -13.22 -13.89
CA THR A 408 18.56 -11.96 -14.66
C THR A 408 17.20 -11.27 -14.49
N LEU A 409 16.12 -12.05 -14.64
CA LEU A 409 14.76 -11.56 -14.47
C LEU A 409 14.49 -11.04 -13.06
N LEU A 410 14.95 -11.74 -12.03
CA LEU A 410 14.69 -11.37 -10.64
C LEU A 410 15.49 -10.13 -10.22
N VAL A 411 16.73 -9.97 -10.69
CA VAL A 411 17.54 -8.78 -10.46
C VAL A 411 16.88 -7.52 -11.02
N SER A 412 16.36 -7.56 -12.27
CA SER A 412 15.65 -6.42 -12.84
C SER A 412 14.32 -6.14 -12.14
N THR A 413 13.61 -7.19 -11.74
CA THR A 413 12.33 -7.09 -11.03
C THR A 413 12.48 -6.41 -9.67
N ARG A 414 13.55 -6.73 -8.93
CA ARG A 414 13.80 -6.25 -7.58
C ARG A 414 13.86 -4.72 -7.49
N VAL A 415 14.46 -4.06 -8.50
CA VAL A 415 14.54 -2.59 -8.54
C VAL A 415 13.16 -1.95 -8.47
N ILE A 416 12.17 -2.54 -9.15
CA ILE A 416 10.78 -2.06 -9.13
C ILE A 416 10.16 -2.26 -7.74
N LEU A 417 10.40 -3.42 -7.12
CA LEU A 417 9.89 -3.74 -5.78
C LEU A 417 10.47 -2.80 -4.71
N GLU A 418 11.78 -2.56 -4.74
CA GLU A 418 12.49 -1.63 -3.86
C GLU A 418 11.94 -0.21 -4.01
N ALA A 419 11.75 0.26 -5.25
CA ALA A 419 11.19 1.59 -5.53
C ALA A 419 9.75 1.77 -5.03
N ASN A 420 8.99 0.68 -4.87
CA ASN A 420 7.63 0.71 -4.34
C ASN A 420 7.57 0.53 -2.81
N GLY A 421 8.71 0.25 -2.15
CA GLY A 421 8.77 -0.02 -0.71
C GLY A 421 8.18 -1.37 -0.31
N GLU A 422 8.20 -2.34 -1.21
CA GLU A 422 7.58 -3.66 -1.05
C GLU A 422 8.50 -4.63 -0.29
N TYR A 423 8.89 -4.29 0.95
CA TYR A 423 9.95 -4.97 1.71
C TYR A 423 9.80 -6.49 1.78
N ARG A 424 8.57 -7.00 1.89
CA ARG A 424 8.32 -8.45 1.90
C ARG A 424 8.65 -9.12 0.57
N LEU A 425 8.21 -8.55 -0.56
CA LEU A 425 8.54 -9.09 -1.89
C LEU A 425 10.02 -8.91 -2.22
N VAL A 426 10.63 -7.82 -1.77
CA VAL A 426 12.08 -7.60 -1.88
C VAL A 426 12.83 -8.71 -1.14
N ALA A 427 12.44 -9.02 0.10
CA ALA A 427 13.06 -10.09 0.88
C ALA A 427 12.89 -11.47 0.21
N GLN A 428 11.69 -11.79 -0.29
CA GLN A 428 11.45 -13.03 -1.03
C GLN A 428 12.27 -13.10 -2.32
N SER A 429 12.41 -11.98 -3.03
CA SER A 429 13.25 -11.88 -4.22
C SER A 429 14.72 -12.14 -3.88
N TYR A 430 15.22 -11.58 -2.79
CA TYR A 430 16.57 -11.87 -2.30
C TYR A 430 16.77 -13.34 -1.90
N GLN A 431 15.81 -13.92 -1.15
CA GLN A 431 15.86 -15.32 -0.75
C GLN A 431 15.89 -16.26 -1.97
N THR A 432 15.02 -16.00 -2.94
CA THR A 432 14.90 -16.80 -4.17
C THR A 432 16.17 -16.66 -5.02
N LEU A 433 16.70 -15.43 -5.14
CA LEU A 433 17.97 -15.16 -5.82
C LEU A 433 19.13 -15.94 -5.19
N GLY A 434 19.25 -15.93 -3.85
CA GLY A 434 20.24 -16.71 -3.13
C GLY A 434 20.12 -18.21 -3.41
N GLY A 435 18.90 -18.73 -3.47
CA GLY A 435 18.62 -20.12 -3.84
C GLY A 435 19.11 -20.45 -5.26
N MET A 436 18.75 -19.64 -6.25
CA MET A 436 19.19 -19.83 -7.64
C MET A 436 20.73 -19.83 -7.77
N LEU A 437 21.40 -18.86 -7.13
CA LEU A 437 22.85 -18.72 -7.16
C LEU A 437 23.56 -19.91 -6.52
N ARG A 438 23.03 -20.47 -5.42
CA ARG A 438 23.54 -21.72 -4.81
C ARG A 438 23.49 -22.90 -5.76
N PHE A 439 22.39 -23.09 -6.50
CA PHE A 439 22.32 -24.18 -7.48
C PHE A 439 23.33 -24.00 -8.60
N ARG A 440 23.51 -22.77 -9.10
CA ARG A 440 24.54 -22.47 -10.11
C ARG A 440 25.95 -22.69 -9.58
N ALA A 441 26.24 -22.31 -8.34
CA ALA A 441 27.52 -22.55 -7.69
C ALA A 441 27.86 -24.05 -7.63
N ARG A 442 26.87 -24.89 -7.32
CA ARG A 442 27.01 -26.36 -7.33
C ARG A 442 27.22 -26.92 -8.74
N ILE A 443 26.56 -26.36 -9.74
CA ILE A 443 26.80 -26.73 -11.15
C ILE A 443 28.25 -26.43 -11.55
N ALA A 444 28.74 -25.23 -11.24
CA ALA A 444 30.14 -24.85 -11.49
C ALA A 444 31.11 -25.81 -10.77
N GLN A 445 30.82 -26.15 -9.52
CA GLN A 445 31.60 -27.11 -8.74
C GLN A 445 31.67 -28.50 -9.42
N ARG A 446 30.53 -29.03 -9.89
CA ARG A 446 30.49 -30.31 -10.63
C ARG A 446 31.26 -30.27 -11.96
N ARG A 447 31.39 -29.09 -12.56
CA ARG A 447 32.21 -28.86 -13.77
C ARG A 447 33.70 -28.62 -13.46
N ASN A 448 34.11 -28.75 -12.20
CA ASN A 448 35.46 -28.42 -11.71
C ASN A 448 35.84 -26.93 -11.89
N ASP A 449 34.87 -26.04 -12.07
CA ASP A 449 35.09 -24.59 -12.12
C ASP A 449 34.97 -24.00 -10.70
N ARG A 450 36.08 -24.10 -9.94
CA ARG A 450 36.15 -23.65 -8.55
C ARG A 450 35.99 -22.14 -8.41
N ALA A 451 36.57 -21.37 -9.33
CA ALA A 451 36.52 -19.91 -9.29
C ALA A 451 35.08 -19.41 -9.45
N ALA A 452 34.36 -19.90 -10.48
CA ALA A 452 32.97 -19.53 -10.67
C ALA A 452 32.07 -20.02 -9.52
N SER A 453 32.36 -21.21 -8.97
CA SER A 453 31.61 -21.72 -7.81
C SER A 453 31.73 -20.81 -6.59
N GLN A 454 32.95 -20.38 -6.24
CA GLN A 454 33.22 -19.47 -5.12
C GLN A 454 32.54 -18.12 -5.33
N GLU A 455 32.64 -17.55 -6.53
CA GLU A 455 31.99 -16.28 -6.87
C GLU A 455 30.46 -16.37 -6.70
N LEU A 456 29.84 -17.44 -7.21
CA LEU A 456 28.39 -17.64 -7.11
C LEU A 456 27.93 -17.86 -5.66
N TYR A 457 28.70 -18.56 -4.82
CA TYR A 457 28.39 -18.66 -3.39
C TYR A 457 28.51 -17.31 -2.67
N ALA A 458 29.49 -16.49 -3.02
CA ALA A 458 29.62 -15.15 -2.46
C ALA A 458 28.43 -14.25 -2.87
N GLN A 459 28.00 -14.33 -4.13
CA GLN A 459 26.78 -13.65 -4.58
C GLN A 459 25.52 -14.16 -3.86
N ALA A 460 25.44 -15.47 -3.60
CA ALA A 460 24.33 -16.05 -2.84
C ALA A 460 24.29 -15.54 -1.39
N ASP A 461 25.44 -15.48 -0.71
CA ASP A 461 25.55 -14.91 0.64
C ASP A 461 25.08 -13.45 0.67
N ALA A 462 25.54 -12.64 -0.29
CA ALA A 462 25.12 -11.24 -0.43
C ALA A 462 23.61 -11.12 -0.67
N ALA A 463 23.01 -12.02 -1.45
CA ALA A 463 21.57 -12.04 -1.64
C ALA A 463 20.82 -12.35 -0.33
N TYR A 464 21.24 -13.36 0.44
CA TYR A 464 20.64 -13.63 1.74
C TYR A 464 20.87 -12.49 2.75
N ALA A 465 21.99 -11.78 2.67
CA ALA A 465 22.22 -10.56 3.43
C ALA A 465 21.15 -9.50 3.14
N GLY A 466 20.90 -9.22 1.85
CA GLY A 466 19.87 -8.27 1.42
C GLY A 466 18.46 -8.69 1.87
N CYS A 467 18.17 -10.00 1.95
CA CYS A 467 16.93 -10.51 2.54
C CYS A 467 16.83 -10.14 4.04
N VAL A 468 17.88 -10.38 4.83
CA VAL A 468 17.90 -10.08 6.27
C VAL A 468 17.73 -8.58 6.52
N GLU A 469 18.37 -7.73 5.71
CA GLU A 469 18.29 -6.26 5.84
C GLU A 469 16.86 -5.73 5.73
N GLN A 470 15.98 -6.38 4.95
CA GLN A 470 14.59 -5.96 4.84
C GLN A 470 13.84 -6.03 6.18
N GLY A 471 14.22 -6.95 7.08
CA GLY A 471 13.60 -7.09 8.40
C GLY A 471 13.73 -5.83 9.26
N GLY A 472 14.83 -5.07 9.09
CA GLY A 472 15.01 -3.78 9.75
C GLY A 472 14.10 -2.66 9.20
N ALA A 473 13.75 -2.74 7.91
CA ALA A 473 12.94 -1.71 7.24
C ALA A 473 11.44 -1.79 7.59
N ALA A 474 10.97 -2.95 8.04
CA ALA A 474 9.59 -3.16 8.48
C ALA A 474 9.50 -4.06 9.72
N ALA A 475 10.11 -3.64 10.83
CA ALA A 475 10.28 -4.41 12.06
C ALA A 475 8.98 -4.98 12.68
N ASN A 476 7.81 -4.41 12.36
CA ASN A 476 6.51 -4.87 12.86
C ASN A 476 5.82 -5.91 11.97
N ASP A 477 6.43 -6.30 10.84
CA ASP A 477 5.87 -7.32 9.95
C ASP A 477 6.33 -8.72 10.38
N ALA A 478 5.43 -9.46 11.04
CA ALA A 478 5.72 -10.81 11.53
C ALA A 478 6.08 -11.81 10.41
N ALA A 479 5.45 -11.71 9.24
CA ALA A 479 5.75 -12.59 8.12
C ALA A 479 7.16 -12.34 7.57
N LEU A 480 7.54 -11.06 7.48
CA LEU A 480 8.90 -10.67 7.11
C LEU A 480 9.94 -11.12 8.15
N SER A 481 9.61 -11.09 9.43
CA SER A 481 10.49 -11.61 10.50
C SER A 481 10.80 -13.10 10.34
N VAL A 482 9.78 -13.92 10.03
CA VAL A 482 9.98 -15.36 9.75
C VAL A 482 10.88 -15.56 8.52
N LEU A 483 10.60 -14.83 7.44
CA LEU A 483 11.37 -14.89 6.21
C LEU A 483 12.85 -14.50 6.41
N THR A 484 13.10 -13.37 7.07
CA THR A 484 14.46 -12.88 7.35
C THR A 484 15.24 -13.81 8.28
N SER A 485 14.56 -14.44 9.25
CA SER A 485 15.16 -15.47 10.11
C SER A 485 15.62 -16.69 9.31
N SER A 486 14.79 -17.17 8.37
CA SER A 486 15.16 -18.28 7.47
C SER A 486 16.36 -17.92 6.57
N CYS A 487 16.41 -16.67 6.09
CA CYS A 487 17.55 -16.17 5.32
C CYS A 487 18.83 -16.13 6.18
N ALA A 488 18.76 -15.68 7.44
CA ALA A 488 19.90 -15.64 8.34
C ALA A 488 20.48 -17.04 8.63
N GLU A 489 19.60 -18.01 8.91
CA GLU A 489 20.00 -19.41 9.12
C GLU A 489 20.69 -19.99 7.88
N THR A 490 20.10 -19.79 6.70
CA THR A 490 20.67 -20.26 5.42
C THR A 490 22.05 -19.65 5.18
N ARG A 491 22.24 -18.39 5.56
CA ARG A 491 23.50 -17.68 5.42
C ARG A 491 24.59 -18.26 6.32
N GLN A 492 24.27 -18.59 7.57
CA GLN A 492 25.19 -19.29 8.48
C GLN A 492 25.66 -20.64 7.90
N GLN A 493 24.77 -21.37 7.22
CA GLN A 493 25.10 -22.64 6.56
C GLN A 493 26.04 -22.47 5.34
N LEU A 494 26.11 -21.29 4.73
CA LEU A 494 26.99 -21.01 3.59
C LEU A 494 28.42 -20.67 3.98
N GLN A 495 28.66 -20.13 5.18
CA GLN A 495 29.98 -19.66 5.61
C GLN A 495 31.10 -20.72 5.45
N PRO A 496 30.90 -22.02 5.77
CA PRO A 496 31.94 -23.03 5.57
C PRO A 496 32.34 -23.23 4.11
N THR A 497 31.44 -22.98 3.16
CA THR A 497 31.71 -23.13 1.71
C THR A 497 32.48 -21.95 1.11
N LEU A 498 32.52 -20.81 1.82
CA LEU A 498 33.21 -19.60 1.40
C LEU A 498 34.68 -19.56 1.86
N MET A 499 35.06 -20.38 2.85
CA MET A 499 36.43 -20.44 3.31
C MET A 499 37.29 -21.19 2.28
N PRO A 500 38.51 -20.70 1.97
CA PRO A 500 39.46 -21.47 1.18
C PRO A 500 39.69 -22.83 1.86
N PRO A 501 39.81 -23.94 1.11
CA PRO A 501 40.26 -25.19 1.70
C PRO A 501 41.62 -24.94 2.38
N ALA A 502 41.71 -25.33 3.64
CA ALA A 502 42.90 -25.17 4.47
C ALA A 502 44.11 -25.93 3.92
#